data_AF-A0A7K4INI4-F1
#
_entry.id   AF-A0A7K4INI4-F1
#
_cell.length_a   1.000
_cell.length_b   1.000
_cell.length_c   1.000
_cell.angle_alpha   90.00
_cell.angle_beta   90.00
_cell.angle_gamma   90.00
#
_symmetry.space_group_name_H-M   'P 1'
#
loop_
_entity.id
_entity.type
_entity.pdbx_description
1 polymer ?
#
loop_
_entity_poly.entity_id
_entity_poly.type
_entity_poly.pdbx_seq_one_letter_code
_entity_poly.pdbx_strand_id
1 'polypeptide(L)'
;MGLSPLSDMIKRTSDMLKHGASKQVLDYEQRFSSLKNLYEGLLSNLIRMDFDHKEAWKTAKEFFDASAVRFAGVDGTMYSRPLFDLVIFFGGAYASTGTVTFSEKNKPIFECDDKTAKQGAGISSVVPIYVNEIPDVDQTFFDASQPREISLAKPLTDESIISNASIANWIMTFAEYYLAYKLATDPDQNMHIIFLDRSLSIERASLLYDTSKIDFWKAKSSIIGYKIDNEPFDINDLTIARQYVSNHALGLPPPRADYLRYAIIHLLRQKGVVTEKEILKEYGITDEKRAKRINRYLRHLTKKGVFSEKNEAYTLASKYGTTWERIRKLVTSLGNRFFFAKTQETETSSLMKILKGGKEHWLTTLDIAFLTLFTLHMLMEECWKRHILLIGITKDTAARDFKRQLIPIMHN
;
A
#
# COMPACT_ATOMS: atom_id res chain seq x y z
N MET A 1 13.75 -70.21 -11.94
CA MET A 1 14.59 -69.10 -11.42
C MET A 1 13.68 -68.19 -10.61
N GLY A 2 13.77 -68.26 -9.28
CA GLY A 2 12.96 -67.42 -8.39
C GLY A 2 13.49 -65.99 -8.40
N LEU A 3 12.58 -65.01 -8.57
CA LEU A 3 12.89 -63.59 -8.42
C LEU A 3 13.46 -63.35 -7.02
N SER A 4 14.53 -62.56 -6.91
CA SER A 4 15.17 -62.31 -5.61
C SER A 4 14.19 -61.56 -4.70
N PRO A 5 14.18 -61.83 -3.38
CA PRO A 5 13.30 -61.16 -2.43
C PRO A 5 13.45 -59.62 -2.42
N LEU A 6 14.57 -59.11 -2.92
CA LEU A 6 14.80 -57.67 -3.12
C LEU A 6 13.93 -57.10 -4.26
N SER A 7 13.71 -57.86 -5.33
CA SER A 7 12.90 -57.46 -6.49
C SER A 7 11.43 -57.30 -6.11
N ASP A 8 10.89 -58.21 -5.30
CA ASP A 8 9.49 -58.14 -4.84
C ASP A 8 9.28 -56.98 -3.85
N MET A 9 10.28 -56.69 -3.02
CA MET A 9 10.24 -55.55 -2.10
C MET A 9 10.31 -54.21 -2.84
N ILE A 10 11.15 -54.10 -3.88
CA ILE A 10 11.23 -52.91 -4.74
C ILE A 10 9.91 -52.72 -5.50
N LYS A 11 9.34 -53.79 -6.06
CA LYS A 11 8.06 -53.74 -6.78
C LYS A 11 6.92 -53.27 -5.88
N ARG A 12 6.80 -53.84 -4.67
CA ARG A 12 5.82 -53.40 -3.67
C ARG A 12 6.00 -51.93 -3.30
N THR A 13 7.24 -51.48 -3.11
CA THR A 13 7.53 -50.08 -2.77
C THR A 13 7.15 -49.14 -3.92
N SER A 14 7.46 -49.53 -5.17
CA SER A 14 7.05 -48.79 -6.37
C SER A 14 5.53 -48.72 -6.52
N ASP A 15 4.82 -49.82 -6.29
CA ASP A 15 3.37 -49.88 -6.38
C ASP A 15 2.70 -49.05 -5.28
N MET A 16 3.22 -49.10 -4.04
CA MET A 16 2.76 -48.25 -2.94
C MET A 16 2.99 -46.77 -3.22
N LEU A 17 4.16 -46.40 -3.77
CA LEU A 17 4.46 -45.02 -4.16
C LEU A 17 3.51 -44.56 -5.28
N LYS A 18 3.34 -45.36 -6.33
CA LYS A 18 2.47 -45.03 -7.46
C LYS A 18 1.02 -44.88 -7.02
N HIS A 19 0.52 -45.79 -6.19
CA HIS A 19 -0.85 -45.75 -5.70
C HIS A 19 -1.07 -44.59 -4.73
N GLY A 20 -0.11 -44.36 -3.81
CA GLY A 20 -0.13 -43.21 -2.90
C GLY A 20 -0.12 -41.89 -3.66
N ALA A 21 0.80 -41.72 -4.62
CA ALA A 21 0.90 -40.52 -5.45
C ALA A 21 -0.36 -40.32 -6.31
N SER A 22 -0.88 -41.36 -6.96
CA SER A 22 -2.10 -41.28 -7.78
C SER A 22 -3.31 -40.86 -6.94
N LYS A 23 -3.44 -41.40 -5.72
CA LYS A 23 -4.51 -41.02 -4.78
C LYS A 23 -4.40 -39.56 -4.34
N GLN A 24 -3.18 -39.07 -4.09
CA GLN A 24 -2.94 -37.66 -3.76
C GLN A 24 -3.28 -36.74 -4.94
N VAL A 25 -2.90 -37.11 -6.18
CA VAL A 25 -3.25 -36.35 -7.39
C VAL A 25 -4.76 -36.30 -7.59
N LEU A 26 -5.47 -37.43 -7.44
CA LEU A 26 -6.93 -37.49 -7.55
C LEU A 26 -7.65 -36.67 -6.47
N ASP A 27 -7.20 -36.72 -5.21
CA ASP A 27 -7.74 -35.87 -4.13
C ASP A 27 -7.50 -34.39 -4.43
N TYR A 28 -6.34 -34.05 -5.00
CA TYR A 28 -6.04 -32.71 -5.47
C TYR A 28 -7.02 -32.29 -6.58
N GLU A 29 -7.14 -33.05 -7.67
CA GLU A 29 -8.08 -32.76 -8.78
C GLU A 29 -9.52 -32.60 -8.30
N GLN A 30 -10.00 -33.47 -7.39
CA GLN A 30 -11.33 -33.36 -6.81
C GLN A 30 -11.53 -32.04 -6.04
N ARG A 31 -10.54 -31.63 -5.23
CA ARG A 31 -10.61 -30.34 -4.51
C ARG A 31 -10.67 -29.15 -5.48
N PHE A 32 -9.87 -29.19 -6.54
CA PHE A 32 -9.81 -28.11 -7.53
C PHE A 32 -10.97 -28.12 -8.53
N SER A 33 -11.72 -29.21 -8.68
CA SER A 33 -12.92 -29.26 -9.54
C SER A 33 -13.95 -28.19 -9.16
N SER A 34 -14.08 -27.89 -7.85
CA SER A 34 -14.94 -26.82 -7.34
C SER A 34 -14.50 -25.41 -7.76
N LEU A 35 -13.20 -25.24 -8.05
CA LEU A 35 -12.60 -23.98 -8.48
C LEU A 35 -12.67 -23.78 -10.00
N LYS A 36 -12.97 -24.82 -10.78
CA LYS A 36 -13.13 -24.71 -12.23
C LYS A 36 -14.26 -23.76 -12.62
N ASN A 37 -15.40 -23.86 -11.93
CA ASN A 37 -16.53 -22.93 -12.15
C ASN A 37 -16.14 -21.47 -11.83
N LEU A 38 -15.32 -21.26 -10.80
CA LEU A 38 -14.80 -19.93 -10.47
C LEU A 38 -13.79 -19.45 -11.52
N TYR A 39 -12.96 -20.36 -12.06
CA TYR A 39 -12.05 -20.04 -13.15
C TYR A 39 -12.82 -19.56 -14.38
N GLU A 40 -13.71 -20.40 -14.89
CA GLU A 40 -14.45 -20.15 -16.12
C GLU A 40 -15.32 -18.89 -16.00
N GLY A 41 -16.03 -18.72 -14.87
CA GLY A 41 -16.95 -17.61 -14.67
C GLY A 41 -16.29 -16.27 -14.31
N LEU A 42 -15.08 -16.26 -13.74
CA LEU A 42 -14.46 -15.03 -13.21
C LEU A 42 -12.97 -14.90 -13.57
N LEU A 43 -12.13 -15.86 -13.18
CA LEU A 43 -10.68 -15.67 -13.23
C LEU A 43 -10.12 -15.70 -14.66
N SER A 44 -10.73 -16.45 -15.56
CA SER A 44 -10.38 -16.51 -17.00
C SER A 44 -10.44 -15.13 -17.68
N ASN A 45 -11.33 -14.25 -17.20
CA ASN A 45 -11.48 -12.89 -17.70
C ASN A 45 -10.44 -11.92 -17.11
N LEU A 46 -9.88 -12.26 -15.95
CA LEU A 46 -8.91 -11.42 -15.22
C LEU A 46 -7.46 -11.83 -15.50
N ILE A 47 -7.22 -13.09 -15.83
CA ILE A 47 -5.89 -13.64 -16.12
C ILE A 47 -5.67 -13.59 -17.63
N ARG A 48 -4.77 -12.71 -18.08
CA ARG A 48 -4.29 -12.67 -19.47
C ARG A 48 -2.93 -13.33 -19.55
N MET A 49 -2.79 -14.34 -20.42
CA MET A 49 -1.53 -15.08 -20.63
C MET A 49 -0.92 -14.83 -22.00
N ASP A 50 -1.76 -14.64 -23.01
CA ASP A 50 -1.34 -14.32 -24.37
C ASP A 50 -1.31 -12.80 -24.53
N PHE A 51 -0.14 -12.27 -24.83
CA PHE A 51 0.08 -10.83 -25.01
C PHE A 51 0.25 -10.53 -26.50
N ASP A 52 -0.76 -9.91 -27.11
CA ASP A 52 -0.68 -9.43 -28.49
C ASP A 52 0.01 -8.06 -28.56
N HIS A 53 1.10 -7.99 -29.33
CA HIS A 53 1.84 -6.76 -29.52
C HIS A 53 1.07 -5.73 -30.37
N LYS A 54 0.19 -6.19 -31.26
CA LYS A 54 -0.67 -5.30 -32.05
C LYS A 54 -1.72 -4.62 -31.18
N GLU A 55 -2.37 -5.38 -30.29
CA GLU A 55 -3.29 -4.84 -29.29
C GLU A 55 -2.57 -3.90 -28.32
N ALA A 56 -1.36 -4.26 -27.86
CA ALA A 56 -0.55 -3.39 -27.01
C ALA A 56 -0.21 -2.05 -27.69
N TRP A 57 0.16 -2.06 -28.97
CA TRP A 57 0.41 -0.83 -29.74
C TRP A 57 -0.85 0.03 -29.91
N LYS A 58 -1.99 -0.58 -30.23
CA LYS A 58 -3.27 0.13 -30.33
C LYS A 58 -3.65 0.76 -29.00
N THR A 59 -3.55 -0.01 -27.92
CA THR A 59 -3.83 0.46 -26.55
C THR A 59 -2.88 1.60 -26.16
N ALA A 60 -1.59 1.50 -26.47
CA ALA A 60 -0.62 2.56 -26.18
C ALA A 60 -0.97 3.87 -26.92
N LYS A 61 -1.38 3.78 -28.19
CA LYS A 61 -1.87 4.96 -28.93
C LYS A 61 -3.15 5.55 -28.33
N GLU A 62 -4.10 4.72 -27.93
CA GLU A 62 -5.36 5.19 -27.34
C GLU A 62 -5.17 5.78 -25.93
N PHE A 63 -4.27 5.20 -25.14
CA PHE A 63 -4.10 5.55 -23.74
C PHE A 63 -3.06 6.66 -23.51
N PHE A 64 -1.93 6.62 -24.22
CA PHE A 64 -0.84 7.59 -24.07
C PHE A 64 -0.79 8.66 -25.17
N ASP A 65 -1.57 8.49 -26.25
CA ASP A 65 -1.46 9.30 -27.48
C ASP A 65 -0.05 9.28 -28.10
N ALA A 66 0.71 8.21 -27.84
CA ALA A 66 2.09 8.08 -28.28
C ALA A 66 2.48 6.61 -28.50
N SER A 67 3.39 6.36 -29.44
CA SER A 67 4.00 5.05 -29.66
C SER A 67 5.32 4.87 -28.92
N ALA A 68 5.89 5.93 -28.36
CA ALA A 68 7.10 5.89 -27.54
C ALA A 68 6.86 6.72 -26.29
N VAL A 69 7.05 6.11 -25.12
CA VAL A 69 6.71 6.72 -23.82
C VAL A 69 7.77 6.43 -22.78
N ARG A 70 7.88 7.30 -21.78
CA ARG A 70 8.85 7.11 -20.69
C ARG A 70 8.33 6.19 -19.60
N PHE A 71 9.22 5.36 -19.08
CA PHE A 71 8.95 4.50 -17.95
C PHE A 71 9.97 4.69 -16.81
N ALA A 72 9.54 4.32 -15.61
CA ALA A 72 10.41 4.17 -14.45
C ALA A 72 10.11 2.84 -13.74
N GLY A 73 11.14 2.05 -13.46
CA GLY A 73 11.08 0.91 -12.56
C GLY A 73 11.71 1.24 -11.22
N VAL A 74 10.92 1.23 -10.15
CA VAL A 74 11.34 1.58 -8.80
C VAL A 74 11.52 0.31 -7.97
N ASP A 75 12.66 0.22 -7.30
CA ASP A 75 13.01 -0.87 -6.38
C ASP A 75 13.69 -0.31 -5.13
N GLY A 76 13.56 -1.05 -4.03
CA GLY A 76 14.03 -0.68 -2.71
C GLY A 76 15.26 -1.48 -2.28
N THR A 77 16.02 -0.90 -1.35
CA THR A 77 17.04 -1.64 -0.61
C THR A 77 17.03 -1.22 0.85
N MET A 78 17.32 -2.16 1.73
CA MET A 78 17.38 -1.94 3.17
C MET A 78 18.52 -2.74 3.80
N TYR A 79 19.03 -2.23 4.90
CA TYR A 79 19.87 -3.00 5.81
C TYR A 79 19.74 -2.47 7.24
N SER A 80 19.97 -3.36 8.21
CA SER A 80 20.08 -3.02 9.62
C SER A 80 21.46 -3.46 10.09
N ARG A 81 22.24 -2.57 10.69
CA ARG A 81 23.58 -2.89 11.19
C ARG A 81 23.70 -2.52 12.67
N PRO A 82 23.89 -3.51 13.57
CA PRO A 82 24.18 -3.22 14.96
C PRO A 82 25.59 -2.63 15.10
N LEU A 83 25.74 -1.66 16.00
CA LEU A 83 26.98 -0.97 16.31
C LEU A 83 26.97 -0.55 17.79
N PHE A 84 27.58 -1.36 18.66
CA PHE A 84 27.48 -1.20 20.13
C PHE A 84 26.00 -1.12 20.57
N ASP A 85 25.64 -0.12 21.39
CA ASP A 85 24.29 0.10 21.90
C ASP A 85 23.35 0.78 20.87
N LEU A 86 23.78 0.89 19.62
CA LEU A 86 23.03 1.50 18.52
C LEU A 86 22.75 0.48 17.43
N VAL A 87 21.64 0.70 16.73
CA VAL A 87 21.34 0.05 15.46
C VAL A 87 21.20 1.12 14.39
N ILE A 88 21.94 0.95 13.30
CA ILE A 88 21.84 1.81 12.13
C ILE A 88 20.85 1.16 11.18
N PHE A 89 19.70 1.80 11.00
CA PHE A 89 18.70 1.43 10.01
C PHE A 89 18.92 2.23 8.74
N PHE A 90 19.02 1.55 7.61
CA PHE A 90 19.04 2.16 6.30
C PHE A 90 17.86 1.64 5.47
N GLY A 91 17.21 2.56 4.78
CA GLY A 91 16.26 2.26 3.74
C GLY A 91 16.37 3.29 2.63
N GLY A 92 16.27 2.82 1.39
CA GLY A 92 16.28 3.67 0.22
C GLY A 92 15.58 3.01 -0.94
N ALA A 93 15.36 3.80 -1.98
CA ALA A 93 14.81 3.34 -3.24
C ALA A 93 15.54 3.99 -4.41
N TYR A 94 15.53 3.31 -5.54
CA TYR A 94 16.16 3.77 -6.75
C TYR A 94 15.28 3.46 -7.96
N ALA A 95 15.28 4.36 -8.93
CA ALA A 95 14.50 4.22 -10.16
C ALA A 95 15.41 3.98 -11.36
N SER A 96 15.13 2.94 -12.13
CA SER A 96 15.64 2.75 -13.49
C SER A 96 14.68 3.37 -14.49
N THR A 97 15.12 4.39 -15.22
CA THR A 97 14.30 5.09 -16.21
C THR A 97 14.68 4.72 -17.64
N GLY A 98 13.76 4.95 -18.55
CA GLY A 98 13.99 4.70 -19.97
C GLY A 98 12.79 5.01 -20.84
N THR A 99 12.83 4.52 -22.07
CA THR A 99 11.75 4.65 -23.06
C THR A 99 11.26 3.27 -23.49
N VAL A 100 9.94 3.12 -23.59
CA VAL A 100 9.29 1.96 -24.23
C VAL A 100 8.76 2.40 -25.59
N THR A 101 9.15 1.69 -26.64
CA THR A 101 8.62 1.91 -28.00
C THR A 101 7.73 0.75 -28.41
N PHE A 102 6.47 1.06 -28.73
CA PHE A 102 5.46 0.14 -29.23
C PHE A 102 5.45 0.10 -30.75
N SER A 103 5.26 -1.09 -31.32
CA SER A 103 5.18 -1.31 -32.78
C SER A 103 4.06 -2.28 -33.11
N GLU A 104 3.42 -2.08 -34.28
CA GLU A 104 2.38 -2.99 -34.76
C GLU A 104 2.95 -4.37 -35.14
N LYS A 105 4.23 -4.46 -35.49
CA LYS A 105 4.86 -5.68 -36.05
C LYS A 105 5.75 -6.42 -35.07
N ASN A 106 6.23 -5.72 -34.04
CA ASN A 106 7.26 -6.23 -33.14
C ASN A 106 6.82 -6.04 -31.69
N LYS A 107 7.41 -6.84 -30.79
CA LYS A 107 7.23 -6.67 -29.34
C LYS A 107 7.73 -5.28 -28.90
N PRO A 108 7.17 -4.71 -27.81
CA PRO A 108 7.66 -3.46 -27.25
C PRO A 108 9.15 -3.53 -26.93
N ILE A 109 9.90 -2.50 -27.32
CA ILE A 109 11.34 -2.40 -27.11
C ILE A 109 11.58 -1.46 -25.93
N PHE A 110 12.38 -1.90 -24.96
CA PHE A 110 12.75 -1.14 -23.78
C PHE A 110 14.20 -0.67 -23.92
N GLU A 111 14.41 0.63 -23.81
CA GLU A 111 15.73 1.26 -23.80
C GLU A 111 15.91 1.98 -22.46
N CYS A 112 16.90 1.54 -21.68
CA CYS A 112 17.21 2.17 -20.39
C CYS A 112 18.17 3.35 -20.58
N ASP A 113 18.01 4.39 -19.76
CA ASP A 113 18.89 5.55 -19.80
C ASP A 113 20.30 5.16 -19.31
N ASP A 114 21.36 5.47 -20.08
CA ASP A 114 22.75 5.11 -19.73
C ASP A 114 23.27 5.76 -18.43
N LYS A 115 22.59 6.80 -17.94
CA LYS A 115 23.05 7.66 -16.84
C LYS A 115 22.19 7.59 -15.58
N THR A 116 21.33 6.60 -15.44
CA THR A 116 20.44 6.49 -14.28
C THR A 116 21.21 6.59 -12.95
N ALA A 117 22.38 5.96 -12.85
CA ALA A 117 23.17 5.94 -11.61
C ALA A 117 23.87 7.27 -11.30
N LYS A 118 24.11 8.11 -12.33
CA LYS A 118 24.76 9.42 -12.18
C LYS A 118 23.76 10.58 -12.05
N GLN A 119 22.48 10.36 -12.37
CA GLN A 119 21.44 11.39 -12.35
C GLN A 119 20.73 11.55 -11.00
N GLY A 120 21.16 10.86 -9.94
CA GLY A 120 20.52 10.99 -8.62
C GLY A 120 19.08 10.46 -8.58
N ALA A 121 18.76 9.45 -9.40
CA ALA A 121 17.43 8.85 -9.49
C ALA A 121 17.02 7.98 -8.27
N GLY A 122 17.67 8.18 -7.13
CA GLY A 122 17.43 7.42 -5.90
C GLY A 122 17.35 8.31 -4.68
N ILE A 123 16.71 7.78 -3.65
CA ILE A 123 16.53 8.43 -2.35
C ILE A 123 16.88 7.46 -1.24
N SER A 124 17.38 7.96 -0.11
CA SER A 124 17.76 7.11 1.00
C SER A 124 17.74 7.86 2.32
N SER A 125 17.55 7.12 3.41
CA SER A 125 17.68 7.62 4.77
C SER A 125 18.51 6.67 5.62
N VAL A 126 19.26 7.23 6.56
CA VAL A 126 20.03 6.51 7.57
C VAL A 126 19.59 7.01 8.94
N VAL A 127 19.10 6.09 9.77
CA VAL A 127 18.55 6.41 11.09
C VAL A 127 19.27 5.56 12.15
N PRO A 128 20.21 6.15 12.91
CA PRO A 128 20.76 5.51 14.10
C PRO A 128 19.75 5.62 15.26
N ILE A 129 19.50 4.51 15.95
CA ILE A 129 18.59 4.43 17.11
C ILE A 129 19.26 3.60 18.19
N TYR A 130 19.14 4.02 19.45
CA TYR A 130 19.62 3.20 20.57
C TYR A 130 18.76 1.96 20.74
N VAL A 131 19.37 0.83 21.07
CA VAL A 131 18.66 -0.46 21.17
C VAL A 131 17.46 -0.36 22.13
N ASN A 132 17.62 0.38 23.24
CA ASN A 132 16.56 0.60 24.22
C ASN A 132 15.40 1.49 23.74
N GLU A 133 15.58 2.29 22.69
CA GLU A 133 14.52 3.14 22.11
C GLU A 133 13.72 2.40 21.01
N ILE A 134 14.26 1.33 20.42
CA ILE A 134 13.60 0.58 19.33
C ILE A 134 12.18 0.11 19.70
N PRO A 135 11.92 -0.44 20.91
CA PRO A 135 10.57 -0.87 21.28
C PRO A 135 9.52 0.26 21.33
N ASP A 136 9.95 1.51 21.55
CA ASP A 136 9.05 2.67 21.53
C ASP A 136 8.75 3.16 20.12
N VAL A 137 9.63 2.85 19.17
CA VAL A 137 9.53 3.24 17.77
C VAL A 137 8.78 2.20 16.94
N ASP A 138 9.00 0.91 17.19
CA ASP A 138 8.54 -0.15 16.31
C ASP A 138 7.29 -0.89 16.82
N GLN A 139 6.23 -0.81 16.01
CA GLN A 139 4.94 -1.47 16.22
C GLN A 139 5.03 -2.98 16.44
N THR A 140 6.10 -3.64 15.99
CA THR A 140 6.32 -5.08 16.23
C THR A 140 6.49 -5.43 17.72
N PHE A 141 6.71 -4.43 18.57
CA PHE A 141 6.84 -4.55 20.02
C PHE A 141 5.68 -3.91 20.79
N PHE A 142 4.63 -3.41 20.12
CA PHE A 142 3.48 -2.84 20.83
C PHE A 142 2.62 -3.94 21.44
N ASP A 143 2.21 -3.77 22.70
CA ASP A 143 1.31 -4.72 23.33
C ASP A 143 -0.12 -4.59 22.79
N ALA A 144 -0.68 -5.68 22.28
CA ALA A 144 -2.01 -5.70 21.70
C ALA A 144 -3.14 -5.51 22.73
N SER A 145 -2.91 -5.88 23.99
CA SER A 145 -3.86 -5.74 25.10
C SER A 145 -3.68 -4.41 25.84
N GLN A 146 -2.45 -3.91 25.92
CA GLN A 146 -2.10 -2.65 26.56
C GLN A 146 -1.32 -1.74 25.61
N PRO A 147 -1.98 -1.01 24.70
CA PRO A 147 -1.39 -0.11 23.70
C PRO A 147 -0.28 0.86 24.14
N ARG A 148 -0.20 1.18 25.42
CA ARG A 148 0.82 2.06 25.99
C ARG A 148 2.09 1.30 26.38
N GLU A 149 1.98 0.02 26.68
CA GLU A 149 3.05 -0.85 27.14
C GLU A 149 3.76 -1.55 25.98
N ILE A 150 4.99 -1.98 26.25
CA ILE A 150 5.78 -2.82 25.34
C ILE A 150 5.33 -4.27 25.54
N SER A 151 5.18 -5.00 24.45
CA SER A 151 4.80 -6.39 24.48
C SER A 151 5.91 -7.25 25.10
N LEU A 152 5.58 -7.90 26.20
CA LEU A 152 6.44 -8.89 26.85
C LEU A 152 6.41 -10.27 26.16
N ALA A 153 5.61 -10.41 25.09
CA ALA A 153 5.50 -11.66 24.34
C ALA A 153 6.76 -11.99 23.53
N LYS A 154 7.61 -10.98 23.26
CA LYS A 154 8.93 -11.15 22.66
C LYS A 154 9.99 -10.95 23.72
N PRO A 155 11.08 -11.75 23.72
CA PRO A 155 12.25 -11.44 24.53
C PRO A 155 12.70 -10.01 24.22
N LEU A 156 13.04 -9.24 25.25
CA LEU A 156 13.59 -7.88 25.13
C LEU A 156 15.12 -7.90 25.27
N THR A 157 15.78 -8.95 24.77
CA THR A 157 17.25 -8.94 24.67
C THR A 157 17.66 -8.10 23.47
N ASP A 158 18.87 -7.57 23.48
CA ASP A 158 19.34 -6.72 22.39
C ASP A 158 19.33 -7.48 21.06
N GLU A 159 19.74 -8.75 21.03
CA GLU A 159 19.72 -9.54 19.79
C GLU A 159 18.30 -9.78 19.26
N SER A 160 17.31 -9.99 20.14
CA SER A 160 15.92 -10.20 19.71
C SER A 160 15.30 -8.89 19.22
N ILE A 161 15.61 -7.76 19.86
CA ILE A 161 15.15 -6.44 19.42
C ILE A 161 15.70 -6.13 18.02
N ILE A 162 17.02 -6.32 17.81
CA ILE A 162 17.68 -6.07 16.54
C ILE A 162 17.10 -6.95 15.42
N SER A 163 16.95 -8.25 15.67
CA SER A 163 16.49 -9.22 14.66
C SER A 163 15.01 -9.06 14.27
N ASN A 164 14.18 -8.50 15.16
CA ASN A 164 12.76 -8.32 14.92
C ASN A 164 12.37 -6.91 14.45
N ALA A 165 13.30 -5.96 14.48
CA ALA A 165 13.04 -4.58 14.07
C ALA A 165 12.72 -4.49 12.57
N SER A 166 11.56 -3.92 12.28
CA SER A 166 11.01 -3.67 10.94
C SER A 166 11.27 -2.25 10.43
N ILE A 167 11.95 -1.40 11.22
CA ILE A 167 12.18 0.02 10.92
C ILE A 167 12.81 0.22 9.53
N ALA A 168 13.88 -0.52 9.19
CA ALA A 168 14.53 -0.43 7.88
C ALA A 168 13.57 -0.77 6.72
N ASN A 169 12.73 -1.79 6.90
CA ASN A 169 11.71 -2.17 5.92
C ASN A 169 10.67 -1.07 5.71
N TRP A 170 10.22 -0.43 6.80
CA TRP A 170 9.28 0.70 6.71
C TRP A 170 9.89 1.91 6.01
N ILE A 171 11.15 2.25 6.30
CA ILE A 171 11.86 3.33 5.60
C ILE A 171 11.98 3.03 4.10
N MET A 172 12.40 1.81 3.73
CA MET A 172 12.52 1.39 2.33
C MET A 172 11.17 1.42 1.61
N THR A 173 10.12 0.86 2.22
CA THR A 173 8.77 0.85 1.63
C THR A 173 8.25 2.28 1.44
N PHE A 174 8.48 3.17 2.40
CA PHE A 174 8.14 4.59 2.23
C PHE A 174 8.95 5.24 1.10
N ALA A 175 10.25 4.92 1.00
CA ALA A 175 11.12 5.44 -0.04
C ALA A 175 10.64 5.04 -1.45
N GLU A 176 10.24 3.79 -1.67
CA GLU A 176 9.75 3.32 -2.97
C GLU A 176 8.51 4.10 -3.42
N TYR A 177 7.48 4.19 -2.58
CA TYR A 177 6.26 4.92 -2.91
C TYR A 177 6.50 6.43 -3.04
N TYR A 178 7.37 6.99 -2.20
CA TYR A 178 7.68 8.42 -2.25
C TYR A 178 8.47 8.78 -3.50
N LEU A 179 9.45 7.97 -3.90
CA LEU A 179 10.18 8.14 -5.15
C LEU A 179 9.25 8.01 -6.36
N ALA A 180 8.38 6.99 -6.38
CA ALA A 180 7.37 6.84 -7.43
C ALA A 180 6.45 8.07 -7.53
N TYR A 181 6.01 8.61 -6.40
CA TYR A 181 5.22 9.85 -6.36
C TYR A 181 6.00 11.07 -6.89
N LYS A 182 7.28 11.21 -6.53
CA LYS A 182 8.15 12.28 -7.05
C LYS A 182 8.31 12.17 -8.58
N LEU A 183 8.50 10.97 -9.10
CA LEU A 183 8.59 10.72 -10.55
C LEU A 183 7.28 11.00 -11.28
N ALA A 184 6.14 10.64 -10.68
CA ALA A 184 4.81 10.91 -11.24
C ALA A 184 4.48 12.41 -11.28
N THR A 185 4.98 13.18 -10.32
CA THR A 185 4.67 14.63 -10.20
C THR A 185 5.63 15.52 -10.99
N ASP A 186 6.82 15.02 -11.34
CA ASP A 186 7.85 15.77 -12.05
C ASP A 186 7.49 15.95 -13.55
N PRO A 187 7.15 17.18 -14.00
CA PRO A 187 6.83 17.44 -15.40
C PRO A 187 8.02 17.24 -16.35
N ASP A 188 9.25 17.43 -15.87
CA ASP A 188 10.46 17.32 -16.70
C ASP A 188 10.77 15.85 -17.03
N GLN A 189 10.42 14.95 -16.12
CA GLN A 189 10.57 13.52 -16.33
C GLN A 189 9.50 12.94 -17.25
N ASN A 190 8.30 13.52 -17.27
CA ASN A 190 7.17 13.13 -18.12
C ASN A 190 6.94 11.61 -18.18
N MET A 191 6.84 10.98 -17.01
CA MET A 191 6.67 9.53 -16.89
C MET A 191 5.26 9.10 -17.29
N HIS A 192 5.15 8.02 -18.05
CA HIS A 192 3.87 7.46 -18.50
C HIS A 192 3.62 6.07 -17.91
N ILE A 193 4.68 5.32 -17.57
CA ILE A 193 4.57 4.00 -16.96
C ILE A 193 5.46 3.97 -15.71
N ILE A 194 4.89 3.55 -14.58
CA ILE A 194 5.65 3.34 -13.35
C ILE A 194 5.49 1.88 -12.93
N PHE A 195 6.60 1.16 -12.90
CA PHE A 195 6.69 -0.20 -12.36
C PHE A 195 7.18 -0.15 -10.92
N LEU A 196 6.49 -0.85 -10.03
CA LEU A 196 6.89 -1.07 -8.64
C LEU A 196 7.08 -2.57 -8.42
N ASP A 197 8.16 -2.99 -7.75
CA ASP A 197 8.37 -4.39 -7.35
C ASP A 197 7.49 -4.77 -6.14
N ARG A 198 6.19 -4.51 -6.27
CA ARG A 198 5.18 -4.59 -5.21
C ARG A 198 3.84 -5.02 -5.80
N SER A 199 3.10 -5.82 -5.05
CA SER A 199 1.69 -6.07 -5.36
C SER A 199 0.82 -4.95 -4.79
N LEU A 200 0.42 -3.99 -5.63
CA LEU A 200 -0.31 -2.79 -5.21
C LEU A 200 -1.58 -3.08 -4.40
N SER A 201 -2.33 -4.12 -4.78
CA SER A 201 -3.55 -4.51 -4.07
C SER A 201 -3.26 -5.10 -2.70
N ILE A 202 -2.20 -5.92 -2.58
CA ILE A 202 -1.79 -6.55 -1.32
C ILE A 202 -1.21 -5.49 -0.38
N GLU A 203 -0.32 -4.65 -0.89
CA GLU A 203 0.31 -3.58 -0.13
C GLU A 203 -0.72 -2.59 0.41
N ARG A 204 -1.68 -2.16 -0.42
CA ARG A 204 -2.77 -1.29 0.05
C ARG A 204 -3.56 -1.97 1.17
N ALA A 205 -3.87 -3.27 1.05
CA ALA A 205 -4.59 -4.01 2.08
C ALA A 205 -3.77 -4.15 3.38
N SER A 206 -2.46 -4.41 3.26
CA SER A 206 -1.54 -4.48 4.40
C SER A 206 -1.43 -3.15 5.12
N LEU A 207 -1.15 -2.06 4.38
CA LEU A 207 -1.05 -0.71 4.94
C LEU A 207 -2.34 -0.28 5.64
N LEU A 208 -3.49 -0.65 5.09
CA LEU A 208 -4.75 -0.49 5.81
C LEU A 208 -4.72 -1.32 7.10
N TYR A 209 -4.46 -2.61 7.05
CA TYR A 209 -4.40 -3.46 8.25
C TYR A 209 -3.46 -2.90 9.34
N ASP A 210 -2.22 -2.53 8.98
CA ASP A 210 -1.20 -1.99 9.90
C ASP A 210 -1.67 -0.69 10.57
N THR A 211 -2.43 0.13 9.83
CA THR A 211 -3.01 1.36 10.34
C THR A 211 -4.41 1.19 10.94
N SER A 212 -4.90 -0.03 11.21
CA SER A 212 -6.31 -0.25 11.59
C SER A 212 -6.66 0.00 13.07
N LYS A 213 -5.69 -0.18 13.98
CA LYS A 213 -5.92 -0.18 15.43
C LYS A 213 -5.92 1.23 16.02
N ILE A 214 -7.11 1.83 16.16
CA ILE A 214 -7.31 3.21 16.65
C ILE A 214 -6.66 3.45 18.02
N ASP A 215 -6.62 2.45 18.90
CA ASP A 215 -6.03 2.62 20.24
C ASP A 215 -4.51 2.85 20.16
N PHE A 216 -3.82 2.24 19.19
CA PHE A 216 -2.41 2.51 18.92
C PHE A 216 -2.20 3.92 18.39
N TRP A 217 -3.15 4.48 17.63
CA TRP A 217 -3.00 5.84 17.13
C TRP A 217 -2.90 6.83 18.30
N LYS A 218 -3.78 6.71 19.29
CA LYS A 218 -3.76 7.59 20.48
C LYS A 218 -2.51 7.39 21.34
N ALA A 219 -2.04 6.16 21.45
CA ALA A 219 -0.96 5.80 22.36
C ALA A 219 0.43 6.02 21.77
N LYS A 220 0.60 5.80 20.46
CA LYS A 220 1.91 5.68 19.81
C LYS A 220 2.09 6.56 18.58
N SER A 221 1.03 7.08 17.95
CA SER A 221 1.22 7.94 16.77
C SER A 221 1.74 9.32 17.16
N SER A 222 2.91 9.66 16.65
CA SER A 222 3.49 10.99 16.82
C SER A 222 2.82 12.03 15.92
N ILE A 223 2.23 11.61 14.79
CA ILE A 223 1.46 12.48 13.89
C ILE A 223 0.26 13.13 14.60
N ILE A 224 -0.40 12.43 15.54
CA ILE A 224 -1.50 13.04 16.31
C ILE A 224 -0.97 14.18 17.17
N GLY A 225 -1.57 15.36 17.01
CA GLY A 225 -1.16 16.61 17.63
C GLY A 225 -0.01 17.32 16.91
N TYR A 226 0.60 16.72 15.88
CA TYR A 226 1.53 17.41 15.01
C TYR A 226 0.76 18.43 14.16
N LYS A 227 1.34 19.61 13.95
CA LYS A 227 0.68 20.74 13.32
C LYS A 227 1.18 20.94 11.89
N ILE A 228 0.24 21.12 10.97
CA ILE A 228 0.49 21.64 9.63
C ILE A 228 -0.44 22.83 9.43
N ASP A 229 0.10 23.95 8.93
CA ASP A 229 -0.63 25.22 8.81
C ASP A 229 -1.27 25.66 10.15
N ASN A 230 -0.57 25.47 11.28
CA ASN A 230 -1.04 25.69 12.65
C ASN A 230 -2.23 24.84 13.13
N GLU A 231 -2.76 23.94 12.31
CA GLU A 231 -3.86 23.04 12.67
C GLU A 231 -3.33 21.66 13.09
N PRO A 232 -3.62 21.17 14.31
CA PRO A 232 -3.17 19.86 14.76
C PRO A 232 -3.99 18.72 14.14
N PHE A 233 -3.30 17.66 13.73
CA PHE A 233 -3.95 16.41 13.32
C PHE A 233 -4.60 15.70 14.50
N ASP A 234 -5.82 15.20 14.28
CA ASP A 234 -6.52 14.35 15.23
C ASP A 234 -6.89 12.98 14.61
N ILE A 235 -7.58 12.16 15.40
CA ILE A 235 -8.02 10.83 15.00
C ILE A 235 -8.97 10.87 13.79
N ASN A 236 -9.80 11.91 13.69
CA ASN A 236 -10.75 12.03 12.60
C ASN A 236 -10.02 12.36 11.30
N ASP A 237 -8.98 13.21 11.33
CA ASP A 237 -8.13 13.46 10.17
C ASP A 237 -7.52 12.16 9.62
N LEU A 238 -6.90 11.35 10.48
CA LEU A 238 -6.35 10.06 10.07
C LEU A 238 -7.45 9.10 9.59
N THR A 239 -8.60 9.07 10.28
CA THR A 239 -9.73 8.22 9.89
C THR A 239 -10.19 8.54 8.47
N ILE A 240 -10.35 9.82 8.14
CA ILE A 240 -10.80 10.33 6.84
C ILE A 240 -9.75 10.01 5.77
N ALA A 241 -8.48 10.32 6.03
CA ALA A 241 -7.39 10.16 5.07
C ALA A 241 -7.07 8.68 4.74
N ARG A 242 -7.28 7.76 5.70
CA ARG A 242 -6.94 6.34 5.56
C ARG A 242 -7.67 5.61 4.42
N GLN A 243 -8.79 6.12 3.92
CA GLN A 243 -9.48 5.54 2.75
C GLN A 243 -9.70 6.58 1.65
N TYR A 244 -8.82 7.59 1.60
CA TYR A 244 -8.92 8.67 0.65
C TYR A 244 -8.52 8.20 -0.76
N VAL A 245 -9.48 7.60 -1.45
CA VAL A 245 -9.36 7.15 -2.84
C VAL A 245 -10.60 7.66 -3.56
N SER A 246 -10.48 8.80 -4.23
CA SER A 246 -11.61 9.51 -4.83
C SER A 246 -11.41 9.69 -6.32
N ASN A 247 -12.35 9.15 -7.10
CA ASN A 247 -12.44 9.37 -8.53
C ASN A 247 -13.91 9.18 -8.92
N HIS A 248 -14.59 10.29 -9.21
CA HIS A 248 -16.02 10.28 -9.52
C HIS A 248 -16.31 9.49 -10.80
N ALA A 249 -15.45 9.58 -11.83
CA ALA A 249 -15.62 8.85 -13.08
C ALA A 249 -15.56 7.33 -12.89
N LEU A 250 -14.82 6.87 -11.87
CA LEU A 250 -14.72 5.45 -11.49
C LEU A 250 -15.71 5.04 -10.39
N GLY A 251 -16.57 5.96 -9.92
CA GLY A 251 -17.50 5.70 -8.82
C GLY A 251 -16.80 5.45 -7.47
N LEU A 252 -15.64 6.10 -7.23
CA LEU A 252 -14.84 5.94 -6.02
C LEU A 252 -14.92 7.16 -5.08
N PRO A 253 -15.06 6.95 -3.76
CA PRO A 253 -15.21 5.64 -3.10
C PRO A 253 -16.62 5.04 -3.32
N PRO A 254 -16.75 3.72 -3.38
CA PRO A 254 -18.04 3.09 -3.68
C PRO A 254 -19.01 3.26 -2.50
N PRO A 255 -20.30 3.59 -2.73
CA PRO A 255 -21.28 3.85 -1.66
C PRO A 255 -21.84 2.55 -1.03
N ARG A 256 -20.96 1.63 -0.63
CA ARG A 256 -21.31 0.32 -0.06
C ARG A 256 -20.35 -0.10 1.06
N ALA A 257 -20.83 -1.01 1.90
CA ALA A 257 -20.04 -1.62 2.98
C ALA A 257 -19.29 -0.55 3.81
N ASP A 258 -18.00 -0.78 4.07
CA ASP A 258 -17.17 0.08 4.92
C ASP A 258 -16.73 1.37 4.23
N TYR A 259 -16.91 1.45 2.91
CA TYR A 259 -16.65 2.64 2.11
C TYR A 259 -17.78 3.68 2.18
N LEU A 260 -18.98 3.27 2.61
CA LEU A 260 -20.15 4.15 2.66
C LEU A 260 -19.91 5.43 3.49
N ARG A 261 -19.22 5.32 4.64
CA ARG A 261 -18.89 6.50 5.45
C ARG A 261 -18.02 7.51 4.70
N TYR A 262 -17.10 7.01 3.88
CA TYR A 262 -16.17 7.82 3.11
C TYR A 262 -16.87 8.46 1.92
N ALA A 263 -17.72 7.69 1.22
CA ALA A 263 -18.58 8.22 0.17
C ALA A 263 -19.40 9.41 0.69
N ILE A 264 -20.06 9.28 1.84
CA ILE A 264 -20.82 10.38 2.46
C ILE A 264 -19.92 11.60 2.70
N ILE A 265 -18.74 11.44 3.29
CA ILE A 265 -17.79 12.55 3.52
C ILE A 265 -17.40 13.24 2.21
N HIS A 266 -17.11 12.47 1.15
CA HIS A 266 -16.77 13.01 -0.17
C HIS A 266 -17.93 13.76 -0.81
N LEU A 267 -19.16 13.25 -0.70
CA LEU A 267 -20.36 13.92 -1.20
C LEU A 267 -20.59 15.26 -0.51
N LEU A 268 -20.45 15.33 0.82
CA LEU A 268 -20.53 16.59 1.57
C LEU A 268 -19.42 17.56 1.16
N ARG A 269 -18.22 17.07 0.88
CA ARG A 269 -17.12 17.93 0.40
C ARG A 269 -17.42 18.54 -0.98
N GLN A 270 -18.13 17.82 -1.85
CA GLN A 270 -18.49 18.30 -3.19
C GLN A 270 -19.72 19.23 -3.19
N LYS A 271 -20.79 18.85 -2.48
CA LYS A 271 -22.07 19.57 -2.48
C LYS A 271 -22.22 20.60 -1.35
N GLY A 272 -21.35 20.55 -0.34
CA GLY A 272 -21.36 21.43 0.83
C GLY A 272 -22.43 21.04 1.86
N VAL A 273 -23.70 21.23 1.52
CA VAL A 273 -24.86 20.96 2.37
C VAL A 273 -25.69 19.85 1.73
N VAL A 274 -26.00 18.79 2.48
CA VAL A 274 -26.87 17.70 1.99
C VAL A 274 -27.79 17.17 3.08
N THR A 275 -28.99 16.75 2.68
CA THR A 275 -29.95 16.05 3.53
C THR A 275 -29.82 14.53 3.39
N GLU A 276 -30.37 13.76 4.34
CA GLU A 276 -30.39 12.30 4.23
C GLU A 276 -31.08 11.82 2.94
N LYS A 277 -32.20 12.45 2.57
CA LYS A 277 -32.97 12.12 1.36
C LYS A 277 -32.14 12.30 0.09
N GLU A 278 -31.34 13.36 0.03
CA GLU A 278 -30.43 13.61 -1.09
C GLU A 278 -29.30 12.57 -1.15
N ILE A 279 -28.75 12.15 -0.01
CA ILE A 279 -27.74 11.08 0.04
C ILE A 279 -28.32 9.76 -0.48
N LEU A 280 -29.54 9.40 -0.04
CA LEU A 280 -30.21 8.18 -0.49
C LEU A 280 -30.47 8.20 -2.00
N LYS A 281 -30.94 9.33 -2.52
CA LYS A 281 -31.18 9.53 -3.94
C LYS A 281 -29.89 9.44 -4.76
N GLU A 282 -28.83 10.11 -4.32
CA GLU A 282 -27.54 10.13 -5.01
C GLU A 282 -26.95 8.72 -5.16
N TYR A 283 -27.06 7.91 -4.12
CA TYR A 283 -26.51 6.55 -4.11
C TYR A 283 -27.48 5.47 -4.58
N GLY A 284 -28.66 5.86 -5.07
CA GLY A 284 -29.68 4.92 -5.54
C GLY A 284 -30.11 3.92 -4.47
N ILE A 285 -30.16 4.35 -3.21
CA ILE A 285 -30.47 3.49 -2.06
C ILE A 285 -31.97 3.51 -1.81
N THR A 286 -32.61 2.38 -2.09
CA THR A 286 -34.05 2.17 -1.87
C THR A 286 -34.33 1.22 -0.72
N ASP A 287 -33.34 0.46 -0.24
CA ASP A 287 -33.52 -0.52 0.82
C ASP A 287 -33.41 0.08 2.23
N GLU A 288 -34.32 -0.33 3.10
CA GLU A 288 -34.41 0.19 4.47
C GLU A 288 -33.15 -0.12 5.32
N LYS A 289 -32.48 -1.25 5.05
CA LYS A 289 -31.28 -1.66 5.78
C LYS A 289 -30.11 -0.71 5.53
N ARG A 290 -29.84 -0.35 4.27
CA ARG A 290 -28.79 0.61 3.91
C ARG A 290 -29.16 2.03 4.33
N ALA A 291 -30.44 2.42 4.26
CA ALA A 291 -30.89 3.70 4.80
C ALA A 291 -30.60 3.82 6.31
N LYS A 292 -30.95 2.78 7.10
CA LYS A 292 -30.59 2.72 8.53
C LYS A 292 -29.08 2.78 8.78
N ARG A 293 -28.27 2.22 7.89
CA ARG A 293 -26.79 2.28 7.98
C ARG A 293 -26.28 3.70 7.73
N ILE A 294 -26.84 4.44 6.76
CA ILE A 294 -26.52 5.86 6.54
C ILE A 294 -26.82 6.68 7.79
N ASN A 295 -28.02 6.54 8.35
CA ASN A 295 -28.41 7.24 9.57
C ASN A 295 -27.52 6.95 10.77
N ARG A 296 -26.99 5.73 10.86
CA ARG A 296 -26.01 5.39 11.89
C ARG A 296 -24.69 6.16 11.68
N TYR A 297 -24.21 6.24 10.44
CA TYR A 297 -22.98 6.98 10.13
C TYR A 297 -23.14 8.49 10.32
N LEU A 298 -24.25 9.09 9.87
CA LEU A 298 -24.52 10.51 10.05
C LEU A 298 -24.52 10.90 11.53
N ARG A 299 -25.26 10.16 12.37
CA ARG A 299 -25.27 10.39 13.83
C ARG A 299 -23.89 10.20 14.47
N HIS A 300 -23.17 9.15 14.07
CA HIS A 300 -21.84 8.87 14.62
C HIS A 300 -20.81 9.95 14.24
N LEU A 301 -20.82 10.41 12.99
CA LEU A 301 -19.91 11.46 12.51
C LEU A 301 -20.26 12.83 13.10
N THR A 302 -21.55 13.11 13.32
CA THR A 302 -22.00 14.31 14.05
C THR A 302 -21.55 14.28 15.51
N LYS A 303 -21.70 13.14 16.20
CA LYS A 303 -21.20 12.96 17.58
C LYS A 303 -19.68 13.16 17.69
N LYS A 304 -18.94 12.80 16.64
CA LYS A 304 -17.48 12.99 16.56
C LYS A 304 -17.05 14.41 16.14
N GLY A 305 -18.00 15.31 15.90
CA GLY A 305 -17.75 16.67 15.42
C GLY A 305 -17.27 16.75 13.98
N VAL A 306 -17.34 15.65 13.22
CA VAL A 306 -16.97 15.65 11.79
C VAL A 306 -18.02 16.36 10.96
N PHE A 307 -19.29 16.14 11.32
CA PHE A 307 -20.44 16.81 10.70
C PHE A 307 -21.11 17.77 11.69
N SER A 308 -21.72 18.81 11.14
CA SER A 308 -22.67 19.68 11.83
C SER A 308 -24.05 19.51 11.20
N GLU A 309 -25.06 19.35 12.04
CA GLU A 309 -26.46 19.19 11.64
C GLU A 309 -27.26 20.44 11.98
N LYS A 310 -27.97 21.01 10.99
CA LYS A 310 -28.91 22.13 11.16
C LYS A 310 -30.12 21.88 10.26
N ASN A 311 -31.33 21.92 10.81
CA ASN A 311 -32.58 21.72 10.07
C ASN A 311 -32.57 20.48 9.15
N GLU A 312 -32.16 19.32 9.68
CA GLU A 312 -32.05 18.05 8.94
C GLU A 312 -31.03 18.05 7.77
N ALA A 313 -30.22 19.11 7.67
CA ALA A 313 -29.14 19.22 6.70
C ALA A 313 -27.78 19.04 7.39
N TYR A 314 -26.91 18.27 6.75
CA TYR A 314 -25.56 17.96 7.22
C TYR A 314 -24.52 18.76 6.44
N THR A 315 -23.53 19.25 7.17
CA THR A 315 -22.36 19.97 6.62
C THR A 315 -21.08 19.39 7.20
N LEU A 316 -20.02 19.36 6.40
CA LEU A 316 -18.70 18.96 6.85
C LEU A 316 -18.08 20.10 7.68
N ALA A 317 -17.54 19.80 8.87
CA ALA A 317 -16.87 20.83 9.64
C ALA A 317 -15.64 21.37 8.87
N SER A 318 -15.42 22.69 8.95
CA SER A 318 -14.41 23.40 8.12
C SER A 318 -13.03 22.76 8.18
N LYS A 319 -12.58 22.36 9.37
CA LYS A 319 -11.32 21.63 9.61
C LYS A 319 -11.16 20.40 8.71
N TYR A 320 -12.22 19.61 8.56
CA TYR A 320 -12.18 18.35 7.83
C TYR A 320 -12.38 18.51 6.32
N GLY A 321 -12.80 19.71 5.89
CA GLY A 321 -12.80 20.08 4.47
C GLY A 321 -11.40 20.08 3.87
N THR A 322 -10.40 20.54 4.63
CA THR A 322 -9.01 20.67 4.18
C THR A 322 -8.10 19.52 4.60
N THR A 323 -8.63 18.44 5.22
CA THR A 323 -7.82 17.31 5.71
C THR A 323 -6.89 16.76 4.65
N TRP A 324 -7.35 16.57 3.41
CA TRP A 324 -6.50 15.95 2.39
C TRP A 324 -5.32 16.83 1.98
N GLU A 325 -5.55 18.13 1.80
CA GLU A 325 -4.48 19.08 1.49
C GLU A 325 -3.44 19.16 2.63
N ARG A 326 -3.91 19.13 3.89
CA ARG A 326 -3.01 19.03 5.04
C ARG A 326 -2.21 17.73 5.05
N ILE A 327 -2.83 16.59 4.69
CA ILE A 327 -2.14 15.29 4.60
C ILE A 327 -1.08 15.30 3.48
N ARG A 328 -1.37 15.89 2.32
CA ARG A 328 -0.36 16.05 1.26
C ARG A 328 0.86 16.84 1.75
N LYS A 329 0.61 17.95 2.46
CA LYS A 329 1.68 18.77 3.08
C LYS A 329 2.46 17.98 4.14
N LEU A 330 1.77 17.20 4.98
CA LEU A 330 2.42 16.29 5.94
C LEU A 330 3.35 15.30 5.25
N VAL A 331 2.85 14.57 4.24
CA VAL A 331 3.64 13.56 3.51
C VAL A 331 4.83 14.19 2.81
N THR A 332 4.64 15.31 2.11
CA THR A 332 5.71 15.97 1.37
C THR A 332 6.74 16.62 2.30
N SER A 333 6.33 17.26 3.38
CA SER A 333 7.27 17.85 4.36
C SER A 333 8.13 16.77 5.03
N LEU A 334 7.51 15.70 5.54
CA LEU A 334 8.24 14.62 6.19
C LEU A 334 9.03 13.77 5.20
N GLY A 335 8.47 13.45 4.03
CA GLY A 335 9.19 12.71 2.99
C GLY A 335 10.41 13.47 2.49
N ASN A 336 10.30 14.78 2.22
CA ASN A 336 11.45 15.58 1.82
C ASN A 336 12.53 15.61 2.91
N ARG A 337 12.10 15.71 4.16
CA ARG A 337 13.00 15.69 5.29
C ARG A 337 13.72 14.35 5.48
N PHE A 338 13.03 13.23 5.32
CA PHE A 338 13.62 11.90 5.47
C PHE A 338 14.72 11.64 4.43
N PHE A 339 14.51 12.13 3.21
CA PHE A 339 15.23 11.63 2.04
C PHE A 339 16.14 12.65 1.35
N PHE A 340 15.93 13.95 1.58
CA PHE A 340 16.72 15.01 0.93
C PHE A 340 17.38 16.00 1.91
N ALA A 341 16.86 16.16 3.12
CA ALA A 341 17.44 17.09 4.08
C ALA A 341 18.74 16.54 4.67
N LYS A 342 19.71 17.43 4.93
CA LYS A 342 20.85 17.09 5.79
C LYS A 342 20.43 17.24 7.24
N THR A 343 20.90 16.37 8.14
CA THR A 343 20.54 16.43 9.58
C THR A 343 20.85 17.79 10.21
N GLN A 344 21.92 18.46 9.75
CA GLN A 344 22.32 19.81 10.17
C GLN A 344 21.31 20.90 9.81
N GLU A 345 20.42 20.65 8.85
CA GLU A 345 19.38 21.57 8.37
C GLU A 345 18.05 21.36 9.11
N THR A 346 17.98 20.38 10.03
CA THR A 346 16.76 20.07 10.78
C THR A 346 16.88 20.49 12.23
N GLU A 347 15.78 20.99 12.82
CA GLU A 347 15.72 21.43 14.22
C GLU A 347 15.80 20.28 15.24
N THR A 348 15.97 19.03 14.81
CA THR A 348 15.95 17.87 15.70
C THR A 348 17.19 17.01 15.56
N SER A 349 17.45 16.19 16.58
CA SER A 349 18.58 15.24 16.62
C SER A 349 18.56 14.13 15.55
N SER A 350 17.42 13.83 14.92
CA SER A 350 17.28 12.76 13.93
C SER A 350 16.25 13.09 12.86
N LEU A 351 16.46 12.64 11.62
CA LEU A 351 15.51 12.83 10.50
C LEU A 351 14.14 12.19 10.78
N MET A 352 14.10 11.18 11.65
CA MET A 352 12.88 10.45 12.04
C MET A 352 12.19 11.03 13.28
N LYS A 353 12.69 12.13 13.87
CA LYS A 353 12.04 12.78 15.01
C LYS A 353 11.26 14.02 14.58
N ILE A 354 10.13 14.30 15.21
CA ILE A 354 9.38 15.55 14.99
C ILE A 354 9.33 16.37 16.28
N LEU A 355 9.26 17.69 16.14
CA LEU A 355 9.03 18.58 17.27
C LEU A 355 7.51 18.76 17.46
N LYS A 356 7.00 18.33 18.61
CA LYS A 356 5.59 18.47 18.99
C LYS A 356 5.50 19.00 20.41
N GLY A 357 4.89 20.17 20.58
CA GLY A 357 4.76 20.80 21.90
C GLY A 357 6.09 21.10 22.60
N GLY A 358 7.13 21.44 21.82
CA GLY A 358 8.47 21.74 22.33
C GLY A 358 9.30 20.51 22.73
N LYS A 359 8.81 19.29 22.46
CA LYS A 359 9.52 18.04 22.72
C LYS A 359 9.76 17.29 21.42
N GLU A 360 10.91 16.61 21.32
CA GLU A 360 11.17 15.68 20.24
C GLU A 360 10.42 14.38 20.46
N HIS A 361 9.82 13.86 19.40
CA HIS A 361 9.15 12.57 19.38
C HIS A 361 9.61 11.77 18.18
N TRP A 362 9.92 10.49 18.37
CA TRP A 362 10.13 9.58 17.26
C TRP A 362 8.86 9.41 16.43
N LEU A 363 9.00 9.44 15.11
CA LEU A 363 8.01 8.86 14.22
C LEU A 363 8.11 7.35 14.35
N THR A 364 7.00 6.73 14.73
CA THR A 364 6.91 5.28 14.89
C THR A 364 6.75 4.59 13.54
N THR A 365 6.94 3.27 13.49
CA THR A 365 6.62 2.50 12.28
C THR A 365 5.14 2.57 11.92
N LEU A 366 4.24 2.81 12.89
CA LEU A 366 2.84 3.15 12.63
C LEU A 366 2.69 4.49 11.89
N ASP A 367 3.46 5.52 12.28
CA ASP A 367 3.45 6.81 11.59
C ASP A 367 3.99 6.67 10.16
N ILE A 368 5.06 5.89 9.97
CA ILE A 368 5.60 5.60 8.63
C ILE A 368 4.58 4.82 7.80
N ALA A 369 3.86 3.85 8.37
CA ALA A 369 2.79 3.14 7.69
C ALA A 369 1.67 4.08 7.21
N PHE A 370 1.29 5.08 8.01
CA PHE A 370 0.35 6.12 7.58
C PHE A 370 0.91 6.95 6.43
N LEU A 371 2.16 7.43 6.54
CA LEU A 371 2.80 8.22 5.49
C LEU A 371 2.89 7.44 4.17
N THR A 372 3.26 6.16 4.22
CA THR A 372 3.30 5.26 3.06
C THR A 372 1.92 5.08 2.44
N LEU A 373 0.88 4.82 3.26
CA LEU A 373 -0.49 4.69 2.78
C LEU A 373 -0.99 5.97 2.08
N PHE A 374 -0.74 7.13 2.68
CA PHE A 374 -1.12 8.40 2.11
C PHE A 374 -0.34 8.71 0.82
N THR A 375 0.94 8.34 0.77
CA THR A 375 1.76 8.44 -0.43
C THR A 375 1.23 7.58 -1.57
N LEU A 376 0.82 6.34 -1.28
CA LEU A 376 0.17 5.48 -2.26
C LEU A 376 -1.13 6.12 -2.80
N HIS A 377 -1.97 6.67 -1.93
CA HIS A 377 -3.17 7.39 -2.37
C HIS A 377 -2.83 8.62 -3.24
N MET A 378 -1.82 9.41 -2.84
CA MET A 378 -1.34 10.54 -3.63
C MET A 378 -0.80 10.12 -5.00
N LEU A 379 -0.05 9.00 -5.06
CA LEU A 379 0.45 8.42 -6.30
C LEU A 379 -0.69 7.97 -7.22
N MET A 380 -1.71 7.28 -6.68
CA MET A 380 -2.89 6.88 -7.45
C MET A 380 -3.60 8.09 -8.08
N GLU A 381 -3.81 9.14 -7.30
CA GLU A 381 -4.44 10.36 -7.81
C GLU A 381 -3.63 11.04 -8.90
N GLU A 382 -2.31 11.15 -8.73
CA GLU A 382 -1.46 11.77 -9.75
C GLU A 382 -1.42 10.91 -11.02
N CYS A 383 -1.42 9.58 -10.87
CA CYS A 383 -1.48 8.67 -12.01
C CYS A 383 -2.79 8.83 -12.79
N TRP A 384 -3.93 8.98 -12.12
CA TRP A 384 -5.20 9.27 -12.80
C TRP A 384 -5.19 10.63 -13.49
N LYS A 385 -4.67 11.66 -12.83
CA LYS A 385 -4.61 13.02 -13.36
C LYS A 385 -3.74 13.13 -14.62
N ARG A 386 -2.64 12.37 -14.66
CA ARG A 386 -1.63 12.43 -15.73
C ARG A 386 -1.67 11.27 -16.71
N HIS A 387 -2.67 10.39 -16.60
CA HIS A 387 -2.76 9.19 -17.43
C HIS A 387 -1.50 8.30 -17.36
N ILE A 388 -0.96 8.14 -16.14
CA ILE A 388 0.19 7.26 -15.88
C ILE A 388 -0.33 5.85 -15.59
N LEU A 389 0.24 4.87 -16.28
CA LEU A 389 -0.01 3.46 -16.04
C LEU A 389 0.88 2.98 -14.87
N LEU A 390 0.27 2.84 -13.70
CA LEU A 390 0.93 2.31 -12.49
C LEU A 390 0.79 0.79 -12.44
N ILE A 391 1.92 0.08 -12.44
CA ILE A 391 1.98 -1.39 -12.51
C ILE A 391 2.75 -1.94 -11.31
N GLY A 392 2.10 -2.82 -10.56
CA GLY A 392 2.76 -3.66 -9.58
C GLY A 392 3.29 -4.93 -10.21
N ILE A 393 4.55 -5.26 -9.94
CA ILE A 393 5.20 -6.49 -10.38
C ILE A 393 5.36 -7.40 -9.16
N THR A 394 4.89 -8.64 -9.28
CA THR A 394 5.08 -9.67 -8.26
C THR A 394 6.02 -10.74 -8.82
N LYS A 395 7.20 -10.89 -8.21
CA LYS A 395 8.25 -11.84 -8.63
C LYS A 395 8.45 -13.01 -7.68
N ASP A 396 7.60 -13.14 -6.67
CA ASP A 396 7.80 -14.05 -5.54
C ASP A 396 7.45 -15.51 -5.86
N THR A 397 7.78 -16.39 -4.91
CA THR A 397 7.48 -17.83 -4.98
C THR A 397 5.98 -18.07 -5.16
N ALA A 398 5.12 -17.25 -4.57
CA ALA A 398 3.67 -17.38 -4.69
C ALA A 398 3.19 -17.11 -6.12
N ALA A 399 3.72 -16.10 -6.82
CA ALA A 399 3.42 -15.87 -8.23
C ALA A 399 3.88 -17.04 -9.12
N ARG A 400 5.04 -17.64 -8.80
CA ARG A 400 5.53 -18.83 -9.50
C ARG A 400 4.62 -20.03 -9.29
N ASP A 401 4.17 -20.27 -8.07
CA ASP A 401 3.29 -21.40 -7.73
C ASP A 401 1.89 -21.20 -8.32
N PHE A 402 1.36 -19.98 -8.29
CA PHE A 402 0.12 -19.61 -8.99
C PHE A 402 0.21 -19.95 -10.48
N LYS A 403 1.29 -19.53 -11.15
CA LYS A 403 1.48 -19.78 -12.58
C LYS A 403 1.71 -21.26 -12.91
N ARG A 404 2.51 -21.98 -12.12
CA ARG A 404 2.95 -23.36 -12.43
C ARG A 404 2.01 -24.44 -11.93
N GLN A 405 1.28 -24.18 -10.85
CA GLN A 405 0.43 -25.19 -10.20
C GLN A 405 -1.03 -24.84 -10.39
N LEU A 406 -1.45 -23.62 -10.03
CA LEU A 406 -2.88 -23.30 -10.01
C LEU A 406 -3.46 -23.14 -11.43
N ILE A 407 -2.84 -22.32 -12.28
CA ILE A 407 -3.37 -22.05 -13.63
C ILE A 407 -3.54 -23.35 -14.46
N PRO A 408 -2.54 -24.26 -14.55
CA PRO A 408 -2.69 -25.48 -15.35
C PRO A 408 -3.81 -26.40 -14.86
N ILE A 409 -4.01 -26.49 -13.54
CA ILE A 409 -5.07 -27.32 -12.95
C ILE A 409 -6.46 -26.75 -13.25
N MET A 410 -6.58 -25.42 -13.31
CA MET A 410 -7.84 -24.75 -13.65
C MET A 410 -8.14 -24.79 -15.15
N HIS A 411 -7.14 -25.00 -16.01
CA HIS A 411 -7.30 -25.07 -17.46
C HIS A 411 -7.70 -26.47 -17.97
N ASN A 412 -7.41 -27.52 -17.18
CA ASN A 412 -7.87 -28.90 -17.42
C ASN A 412 -9.31 -29.10 -16.95
#